data_AF-A0A416P0M9-F1
#
_entry.id   AF-A0A416P0M9-F1
#
_cell.length_a   1.000
_cell.length_b   1.000
_cell.length_c   1.000
_cell.angle_alpha   90.00
_cell.angle_beta   90.00
_cell.angle_gamma   90.00
#
_symmetry.space_group_name_H-M   'P 1'
#
loop_
_entity.id
_entity.type
_entity.pdbx_description
1 polymer ?
#
loop_
_entity_poly.entity_id
_entity_poly.type
_entity_poly.pdbx_seq_one_letter_code
_entity_poly.pdbx_strand_id
1 'polypeptide(L)'
;MLAEVIGFLQQADRIIWGPWLIFLLLGCGCYLMISLRFFPLRNLLAALGLVFHSKSRKGTDGEGVSSFSALTTELAATIGTGNIVGVATAMVLGGPGALFWMLLSGIIGLSTKLVESTLCVRYRVRDHKGKPVGGPMYVLQNAFPYRRMGRILAVLFAIFAVLASFGMGNMTQGNSIAEALAVTFGVDRTVTGLVIGIFTILVILGGIDKIARVTEYLVPCMAVFYLFGTGMVIFTHFHNLPAGILQILCGAFCPEAMAGGSIGFLCSGRQAMRYGVSRGVFSNEAGLGAAGISAACADTPDAVRQGYISMTGVFIDTIVICSLTGLAIASSGMLGQRDAQGEFLNGTALMIAVFSTTFGRAGEWMLTISIALFAFATIIAWEYQGEKAFEYLAGNSRRTGWYRMCYGMLAFFGAVCSLEAVWDFSDICNGLMAVPNLLAVVMLSKGICREIRTYKL
;
A
#
# COMPACT_ATOMS: atom_id res chain seq x y z
N MET A 1 10.68 -0.78 29.99
CA MET A 1 9.31 -0.86 29.45
C MET A 1 9.19 -0.39 28.00
N LEU A 2 9.23 0.91 27.66
CA LEU A 2 9.03 1.34 26.24
C LEU A 2 10.12 0.80 25.29
N ALA A 3 11.39 0.87 25.70
CA ALA A 3 12.52 0.34 24.93
C ALA A 3 12.48 -1.20 24.76
N GLU A 4 11.97 -1.93 25.77
CA GLU A 4 11.81 -3.39 25.69
C GLU A 4 10.68 -3.77 24.74
N VAL A 5 9.58 -3.00 24.73
CA VAL A 5 8.48 -3.18 23.79
C VAL A 5 8.96 -2.95 22.36
N ILE A 6 9.71 -1.87 22.11
CA ILE A 6 10.29 -1.59 20.80
C ILE A 6 11.25 -2.71 20.37
N GLY A 7 12.14 -3.15 21.26
CA GLY A 7 13.06 -4.25 20.97
C GLY A 7 12.34 -5.56 20.63
N PHE A 8 11.24 -5.87 21.32
CA PHE A 8 10.40 -7.02 21.01
C PHE A 8 9.72 -6.91 19.64
N LEU A 9 9.14 -5.74 19.32
CA LEU A 9 8.51 -5.48 18.03
C LEU A 9 9.51 -5.64 16.88
N GLN A 10 10.70 -5.07 17.00
CA GLN A 10 11.75 -5.20 16.00
C GLN A 10 12.20 -6.65 15.78
N GLN A 11 12.24 -7.45 16.85
CA GLN A 11 12.61 -8.86 16.73
C GLN A 11 11.51 -9.68 16.05
N ALA A 12 10.24 -9.41 16.39
CA ALA A 12 9.09 -10.04 15.76
C ALA A 12 8.98 -9.66 14.28
N ASP A 13 9.16 -8.38 13.93
CA ASP A 13 9.20 -7.90 12.55
C ASP A 13 10.27 -8.64 11.73
N ARG A 14 11.49 -8.74 12.25
CA ARG A 14 12.60 -9.46 11.59
C ARG A 14 12.29 -10.92 11.33
N ILE A 15 11.57 -11.57 12.22
CA ILE A 15 11.15 -12.97 12.05
C ILE A 15 10.06 -13.05 10.98
N ILE A 16 9.05 -12.19 11.05
CA ILE A 16 7.89 -12.23 10.15
C ILE A 16 8.28 -11.86 8.73
N TRP A 17 8.95 -10.72 8.54
CA TRP A 17 9.54 -10.29 7.26
C TRP A 17 10.89 -10.94 6.98
N GLY A 18 11.12 -12.11 7.58
CA GLY A 18 12.22 -12.98 7.24
C GLY A 18 12.09 -13.55 5.82
N PRO A 19 13.10 -14.33 5.37
CA PRO A 19 13.13 -14.88 4.02
C PRO A 19 11.90 -15.71 3.63
N TRP A 20 11.23 -16.34 4.60
CA TRP A 20 10.09 -17.22 4.34
C TRP A 20 8.86 -16.47 3.83
N LEU A 21 8.54 -15.29 4.37
CA LEU A 21 7.38 -14.51 3.94
C LEU A 21 7.62 -13.88 2.56
N ILE A 22 8.84 -13.38 2.34
CA ILE A 22 9.28 -12.88 1.03
C ILE A 22 9.17 -13.99 -0.02
N PHE A 23 9.63 -15.19 0.31
CA PHE A 23 9.51 -16.35 -0.57
C PHE A 23 8.04 -16.73 -0.83
N LEU A 24 7.17 -16.65 0.18
CA LEU A 24 5.75 -16.91 0.02
C LEU A 24 5.08 -15.88 -0.91
N LEU A 25 5.35 -14.59 -0.71
CA LEU A 25 4.81 -13.47 -1.51
C LEU A 25 5.28 -13.54 -2.96
N LEU A 26 6.60 -13.52 -3.18
CA LEU A 26 7.19 -13.57 -4.52
C LEU A 26 6.94 -14.93 -5.19
N GLY A 27 7.04 -16.02 -4.44
CA GLY A 27 6.79 -17.37 -4.96
C GLY A 27 5.35 -17.56 -5.42
N CYS A 28 4.37 -17.09 -4.63
CA CYS A 28 2.97 -17.07 -5.03
C CYS A 28 2.75 -16.24 -6.29
N GLY A 29 3.26 -14.99 -6.33
CA GLY A 29 3.11 -14.14 -7.50
C GLY A 29 3.81 -14.72 -8.75
N CYS A 30 5.02 -15.26 -8.63
CA CYS A 30 5.70 -15.93 -9.74
C CYS A 30 4.89 -17.14 -10.24
N TYR A 31 4.37 -17.96 -9.33
CA TYR A 31 3.50 -19.08 -9.65
C TYR A 31 2.25 -18.64 -10.42
N LEU A 32 1.58 -17.56 -9.98
CA LEU A 32 0.40 -17.01 -10.64
C LEU A 32 0.72 -16.39 -11.99
N MET A 33 1.80 -15.61 -12.09
CA MET A 33 2.25 -14.99 -13.33
C MET A 33 2.50 -16.05 -14.43
N ILE A 34 3.18 -17.15 -14.06
CA ILE A 34 3.42 -18.28 -14.96
C ILE A 34 2.11 -19.02 -15.28
N SER A 35 1.27 -19.29 -14.28
CA SER A 35 -0.01 -19.98 -14.45
C SER A 35 -0.98 -19.21 -15.36
N LEU A 36 -0.91 -17.88 -15.32
CA LEU A 36 -1.64 -16.93 -16.16
C LEU A 36 -0.94 -16.67 -17.50
N ARG A 37 0.18 -17.33 -17.81
CA ARG A 37 0.92 -17.17 -19.08
C ARG A 37 1.27 -15.71 -19.38
N PHE A 38 1.61 -14.93 -18.35
CA PHE A 38 1.95 -13.51 -18.45
C PHE A 38 0.83 -12.62 -19.03
N PHE A 39 -0.44 -13.06 -19.03
CA PHE A 39 -1.58 -12.20 -19.38
C PHE A 39 -1.68 -10.90 -18.57
N PRO A 40 -1.36 -10.87 -17.25
CA PRO A 40 -1.31 -9.62 -16.50
C PRO A 40 -0.48 -8.53 -17.20
N LEU A 41 0.69 -8.87 -17.72
CA LEU A 41 1.57 -7.94 -18.42
C LEU A 41 1.06 -7.62 -19.83
N ARG A 42 0.65 -8.65 -20.59
CA ARG A 42 0.20 -8.50 -21.97
C ARG A 42 -1.09 -7.67 -22.09
N ASN A 43 -1.98 -7.81 -21.12
CA ASN A 43 -3.28 -7.14 -21.12
C ASN A 43 -3.28 -5.84 -20.30
N LEU A 44 -2.13 -5.40 -19.77
CA LEU A 44 -2.06 -4.23 -18.88
C LEU A 44 -2.61 -2.96 -19.55
N LEU A 45 -2.25 -2.70 -20.80
CA LEU A 45 -2.75 -1.53 -21.54
C LEU A 45 -4.27 -1.60 -21.76
N ALA A 46 -4.80 -2.78 -22.08
CA ALA A 46 -6.23 -2.99 -22.24
C ALA A 46 -6.96 -2.81 -20.89
N ALA A 47 -6.39 -3.31 -19.80
CA ALA A 47 -6.92 -3.14 -18.45
C ALA A 47 -6.94 -1.66 -18.02
N LEU A 48 -5.90 -0.89 -18.33
CA LEU A 48 -5.89 0.57 -18.13
C LEU A 48 -7.00 1.25 -18.95
N GLY A 49 -7.24 0.80 -20.19
CA GLY A 49 -8.38 1.26 -21.00
C GLY A 49 -9.74 0.98 -20.36
N LEU A 50 -9.89 -0.16 -19.66
CA LEU A 50 -11.13 -0.47 -18.93
C LEU A 50 -11.41 0.52 -17.79
N VAL A 51 -10.38 1.03 -17.11
CA VAL A 51 -10.54 1.99 -15.99
C VAL A 51 -11.28 3.24 -16.46
N PHE A 52 -10.90 3.78 -17.62
CA PHE A 52 -11.46 5.02 -18.16
C PHE A 52 -12.74 4.81 -18.99
N HIS A 53 -13.14 3.56 -19.22
CA HIS A 53 -14.34 3.25 -19.98
C HIS A 53 -15.61 3.72 -19.25
N SER A 54 -16.59 4.26 -19.99
CA SER A 54 -17.84 4.82 -19.43
C SER A 54 -18.61 3.83 -18.53
N LYS A 55 -18.65 2.55 -18.92
CA LYS A 55 -19.22 1.45 -18.12
C LYS A 55 -18.57 1.28 -16.74
N SER A 56 -17.31 1.68 -16.55
CA SER A 56 -16.63 1.58 -15.26
C SER A 56 -17.04 2.69 -14.29
N ARG A 57 -17.67 3.76 -14.79
CA ARG A 57 -18.21 4.87 -13.99
C ARG A 57 -19.67 4.69 -13.58
N LYS A 58 -20.32 3.58 -13.98
CA LYS A 58 -21.71 3.26 -13.62
C LYS A 58 -21.75 1.90 -12.93
N GLY A 59 -22.49 1.80 -11.82
CA GLY A 59 -22.85 0.51 -11.23
C GLY A 59 -23.89 -0.20 -12.11
N THR A 60 -23.91 -1.53 -12.08
CA THR A 60 -24.91 -2.33 -12.79
C THR A 60 -26.31 -2.23 -12.17
N ASP A 61 -26.41 -2.37 -10.84
CA ASP A 61 -27.68 -2.51 -10.13
C ASP A 61 -27.96 -1.32 -9.17
N GLY A 62 -26.98 -0.43 -8.98
CA GLY A 62 -27.05 0.74 -8.09
C GLY A 62 -26.88 0.41 -6.60
N GLU A 63 -26.50 -0.83 -6.27
CA GLU A 63 -26.43 -1.33 -4.89
C GLU A 63 -25.01 -1.30 -4.30
N GLY A 64 -24.00 -1.01 -5.14
CA GLY A 64 -22.60 -0.83 -4.75
C GLY A 64 -21.97 0.39 -5.43
N VAL A 65 -20.65 0.50 -5.34
CA VAL A 65 -19.90 1.60 -5.97
C VAL A 65 -19.47 1.23 -7.39
N SER A 66 -19.21 2.21 -8.25
CA SER A 66 -18.73 1.91 -9.60
C SER A 66 -17.36 1.21 -9.58
N SER A 67 -17.00 0.47 -10.64
CA SER A 67 -15.65 -0.13 -10.74
C SER A 67 -14.53 0.90 -10.63
N PHE A 68 -14.74 2.12 -11.16
CA PHE A 68 -13.80 3.22 -11.06
C PHE A 68 -13.69 3.71 -9.61
N SER A 69 -14.83 3.93 -8.94
CA SER A 69 -14.82 4.39 -7.53
C SER A 69 -14.26 3.32 -6.58
N ALA A 70 -14.45 2.03 -6.89
CA ALA A 70 -13.78 0.92 -6.19
C ALA A 70 -12.26 0.97 -6.37
N LEU A 71 -11.78 1.17 -7.61
CA LEU A 71 -10.35 1.32 -7.89
C LEU A 71 -9.77 2.58 -7.23
N THR A 72 -10.45 3.73 -7.25
CA THR A 72 -9.94 4.94 -6.58
C THR A 72 -9.94 4.78 -5.06
N THR A 73 -10.87 4.01 -4.49
CA THR A 73 -10.83 3.66 -3.06
C THR A 73 -9.69 2.70 -2.74
N GLU A 74 -9.44 1.73 -3.61
CA GLU A 74 -8.27 0.85 -3.52
C GLU A 74 -6.96 1.64 -3.62
N LEU A 75 -6.84 2.51 -4.62
CA LEU A 75 -5.70 3.40 -4.81
C LEU A 75 -5.54 4.41 -3.68
N ALA A 76 -6.61 4.87 -3.04
CA ALA A 76 -6.49 5.71 -1.86
C ALA A 76 -5.82 4.96 -0.70
N ALA A 77 -6.12 3.66 -0.54
CA ALA A 77 -5.51 2.82 0.48
C ALA A 77 -4.05 2.46 0.17
N THR A 78 -3.70 2.26 -1.11
CA THR A 78 -2.32 1.89 -1.49
C THR A 78 -1.41 3.11 -1.68
N ILE A 79 -1.93 4.18 -2.32
CA ILE A 79 -1.20 5.42 -2.57
C ILE A 79 -1.20 6.29 -1.31
N GLY A 80 -0.18 6.10 -0.49
CA GLY A 80 -0.01 6.75 0.80
C GLY A 80 1.43 7.15 1.08
N THR A 81 1.75 7.22 2.38
CA THR A 81 3.14 7.44 2.83
C THR A 81 4.10 6.35 2.39
N GLY A 82 3.61 5.13 2.11
CA GLY A 82 4.42 4.03 1.58
C GLY A 82 5.13 4.39 0.26
N ASN A 83 4.48 5.15 -0.62
CA ASN A 83 5.03 5.54 -1.92
C ASN A 83 6.05 6.67 -1.87
N ILE A 84 6.11 7.37 -0.74
CA ILE A 84 6.96 8.55 -0.52
C ILE A 84 8.01 8.20 0.54
N VAL A 85 7.56 8.12 1.79
CA VAL A 85 8.35 7.79 2.98
C VAL A 85 8.85 6.34 2.90
N GLY A 86 8.00 5.39 2.52
CA GLY A 86 8.39 3.97 2.44
C GLY A 86 9.48 3.70 1.39
N VAL A 87 9.41 4.36 0.23
CA VAL A 87 10.46 4.29 -0.80
C VAL A 87 11.77 4.90 -0.30
N ALA A 88 11.71 6.08 0.31
CA ALA A 88 12.86 6.74 0.92
C ALA A 88 13.52 5.84 1.97
N THR A 89 12.73 5.26 2.88
CA THR A 89 13.22 4.33 3.90
C THR A 89 13.78 3.04 3.30
N ALA A 90 13.18 2.50 2.24
CA ALA A 90 13.72 1.33 1.56
C ALA A 90 15.10 1.61 0.97
N MET A 91 15.27 2.76 0.31
CA MET A 91 16.53 3.13 -0.33
C MET A 91 17.62 3.53 0.68
N VAL A 92 17.23 4.08 1.84
CA VAL A 92 18.16 4.39 2.92
C VAL A 92 18.59 3.13 3.66
N LEU A 93 17.64 2.27 4.07
CA LEU A 93 17.98 1.10 4.89
C LEU A 93 18.48 -0.10 4.09
N GLY A 94 18.04 -0.24 2.83
CA GLY A 94 18.44 -1.33 1.94
C GLY A 94 19.43 -0.92 0.84
N GLY A 95 19.80 0.37 0.77
CA GLY A 95 20.57 0.93 -0.32
C GLY A 95 19.72 1.19 -1.59
N PRO A 96 20.30 1.87 -2.61
CA PRO A 96 19.57 2.25 -3.83
C PRO A 96 18.93 1.07 -4.56
N GLY A 97 19.54 -0.11 -4.46
CA GLY A 97 19.05 -1.36 -5.06
C GLY A 97 17.70 -1.84 -4.53
N ALA A 98 17.24 -1.33 -3.38
CA ALA A 98 15.92 -1.64 -2.87
C ALA A 98 14.80 -1.24 -3.85
N LEU A 99 15.00 -0.17 -4.62
CA LEU A 99 14.03 0.26 -5.62
C LEU A 99 13.84 -0.81 -6.71
N PHE A 100 14.91 -1.46 -7.18
CA PHE A 100 14.80 -2.53 -8.18
C PHE A 100 13.89 -3.67 -7.70
N TRP A 101 14.13 -4.13 -6.46
CA TRP A 101 13.36 -5.22 -5.86
C TRP A 101 11.92 -4.81 -5.55
N MET A 102 11.71 -3.54 -5.21
CA MET A 102 10.38 -2.96 -5.07
C MET A 102 9.60 -3.01 -6.39
N LEU A 103 10.21 -2.58 -7.50
CA LEU A 103 9.58 -2.64 -8.83
C LEU A 103 9.32 -4.07 -9.30
N LEU A 104 10.29 -4.97 -9.10
CA LEU A 104 10.13 -6.38 -9.44
C LEU A 104 8.97 -7.02 -8.66
N SER A 105 8.85 -6.69 -7.37
CA SER A 105 7.73 -7.15 -6.54
C SER A 105 6.38 -6.63 -7.07
N GLY A 106 6.33 -5.39 -7.56
CA GLY A 106 5.14 -4.81 -8.19
C GLY A 106 4.75 -5.53 -9.50
N ILE A 107 5.71 -5.80 -10.38
CA ILE A 107 5.48 -6.53 -11.64
C ILE A 107 4.90 -7.92 -11.34
N ILE A 108 5.48 -8.63 -10.39
CA ILE A 108 5.00 -9.94 -9.95
C ILE A 108 3.61 -9.81 -9.28
N GLY A 109 3.44 -8.77 -8.46
CA GLY A 109 2.23 -8.47 -7.70
C GLY A 109 1.00 -8.18 -8.56
N LEU A 110 1.16 -7.75 -9.81
CA LEU A 110 0.05 -7.62 -10.77
C LEU A 110 -0.76 -8.92 -10.88
N SER A 111 -0.07 -10.06 -10.95
CA SER A 111 -0.72 -11.36 -11.06
C SER A 111 -1.45 -11.76 -9.78
N THR A 112 -0.85 -11.51 -8.62
CA THR A 112 -1.45 -11.76 -7.30
C THR A 112 -2.71 -10.92 -7.13
N LYS A 113 -2.62 -9.61 -7.41
CA LYS A 113 -3.73 -8.67 -7.26
C LYS A 113 -4.92 -9.02 -8.15
N LEU A 114 -4.64 -9.40 -9.40
CA LEU A 114 -5.66 -9.83 -10.36
C LEU A 114 -6.46 -11.01 -9.80
N VAL A 115 -5.78 -12.06 -9.34
CA VAL A 115 -6.43 -13.28 -8.86
C VAL A 115 -7.15 -13.03 -7.52
N GLU A 116 -6.51 -12.32 -6.60
CA GLU A 116 -7.06 -11.95 -5.30
C GLU A 116 -8.37 -11.16 -5.44
N SER A 117 -8.35 -10.11 -6.26
CA SER A 117 -9.52 -9.25 -6.47
C SER A 117 -10.64 -10.01 -7.19
N THR A 118 -10.30 -10.87 -8.15
CA THR A 118 -11.26 -11.74 -8.82
C THR A 118 -11.93 -12.68 -7.81
N LEU A 119 -11.17 -13.31 -6.91
CA LEU A 119 -11.70 -14.17 -5.86
C LEU A 119 -12.63 -13.41 -4.90
N CYS A 120 -12.22 -12.21 -4.48
CA CYS A 120 -12.99 -11.40 -3.54
C CYS A 120 -14.34 -10.97 -4.15
N VAL A 121 -14.37 -10.61 -5.44
CA VAL A 121 -15.63 -10.28 -6.14
C VAL A 121 -16.49 -11.52 -6.38
N ARG A 122 -15.88 -12.66 -6.72
CA ARG A 122 -16.58 -13.92 -7.01
C ARG A 122 -17.29 -14.51 -5.78
N TYR A 123 -16.65 -14.43 -4.61
CA TYR A 123 -17.13 -15.07 -3.37
C TYR A 123 -17.63 -14.08 -2.32
N ARG A 124 -17.90 -12.83 -2.73
CA ARG A 124 -18.52 -11.82 -1.87
C ARG A 124 -19.93 -12.23 -1.46
N VAL A 125 -20.40 -11.62 -0.38
CA VAL A 125 -21.76 -11.76 0.13
C VAL A 125 -22.47 -10.41 0.07
N ARG A 126 -23.75 -10.38 0.45
CA ARG A 126 -24.48 -9.14 0.69
C ARG A 126 -24.58 -8.89 2.18
N ASP A 127 -24.39 -7.64 2.58
CA ASP A 127 -24.61 -7.23 3.96
C ASP A 127 -26.11 -7.12 4.28
N HIS A 128 -26.40 -6.75 5.52
CA HIS A 128 -27.77 -6.56 6.02
C HIS A 128 -28.52 -5.38 5.36
N LYS A 129 -27.84 -4.51 4.59
CA LYS A 129 -28.42 -3.42 3.77
C LYS A 129 -28.53 -3.83 2.30
N GLY A 130 -28.18 -5.08 1.95
CA GLY A 130 -28.19 -5.58 0.58
C GLY A 130 -26.96 -5.17 -0.24
N LYS A 131 -25.98 -4.47 0.34
CA LYS A 131 -24.77 -4.01 -0.38
C LYS A 131 -23.75 -5.13 -0.52
N PRO A 132 -22.96 -5.16 -1.62
CA PRO A 132 -21.91 -6.15 -1.79
C PRO A 132 -20.77 -5.93 -0.79
N VAL A 133 -20.44 -6.96 -0.02
CA VAL A 133 -19.32 -6.98 0.93
C VAL A 133 -18.52 -8.25 0.72
N GLY A 134 -17.20 -8.11 0.58
CA GLY A 134 -16.31 -9.24 0.36
C GLY A 134 -14.92 -8.99 0.89
N GLY A 135 -13.99 -9.84 0.47
CA GLY A 135 -12.61 -9.85 0.96
C GLY A 135 -12.14 -11.26 1.30
N PRO A 136 -10.86 -11.41 1.66
CA PRO A 136 -10.26 -12.72 1.90
C PRO A 136 -10.93 -13.53 2.99
N MET A 137 -11.48 -12.90 4.04
CA MET A 137 -12.26 -13.58 5.07
C MET A 137 -13.47 -14.33 4.49
N TYR A 138 -14.18 -13.75 3.53
CA TYR A 138 -15.31 -14.40 2.88
C TYR A 138 -14.85 -15.45 1.87
N VAL A 139 -13.76 -15.21 1.13
CA VAL A 139 -13.15 -16.21 0.24
C VAL A 139 -12.74 -17.46 1.03
N LEU A 140 -12.05 -17.27 2.15
CA LEU A 140 -11.60 -18.32 3.05
C LEU A 140 -12.76 -19.08 3.68
N GLN A 141 -13.84 -18.38 4.07
CA GLN A 141 -15.01 -19.01 4.65
C GLN A 141 -15.83 -19.81 3.62
N ASN A 142 -16.00 -19.27 2.41
CA ASN A 142 -16.99 -19.76 1.44
C ASN A 142 -16.40 -20.73 0.41
N ALA A 143 -15.14 -20.56 0.01
CA ALA A 143 -14.54 -21.28 -1.12
C ALA A 143 -13.40 -22.23 -0.72
N PHE A 144 -12.81 -22.06 0.47
CA PHE A 144 -11.63 -22.82 0.85
C PHE A 144 -11.94 -24.32 1.00
N PRO A 145 -11.13 -25.24 0.42
CA PRO A 145 -11.47 -26.67 0.35
C PRO A 145 -11.73 -27.32 1.72
N TYR A 146 -10.93 -26.94 2.71
CA TYR A 146 -11.03 -27.47 4.08
C TYR A 146 -11.85 -26.53 4.96
N ARG A 147 -13.18 -26.72 5.01
CA ARG A 147 -14.13 -25.82 5.70
C ARG A 147 -13.78 -25.41 7.13
N ARG A 148 -13.20 -26.31 7.93
CA ARG A 148 -12.78 -25.98 9.32
C ARG A 148 -11.56 -25.07 9.32
N MET A 149 -10.56 -25.38 8.50
CA MET A 149 -9.35 -24.58 8.37
C MET A 149 -9.66 -23.21 7.73
N GLY A 150 -10.50 -23.18 6.69
CA GLY A 150 -10.95 -21.94 6.04
C GLY A 150 -11.60 -20.96 7.01
N ARG A 151 -12.48 -21.44 7.90
CA ARG A 151 -13.08 -20.59 8.95
C ARG A 151 -12.06 -20.05 9.94
N ILE A 152 -11.08 -20.85 10.36
CA ILE A 152 -10.02 -20.40 11.27
C ILE A 152 -9.17 -19.33 10.58
N LEU A 153 -8.73 -19.58 9.36
CA LEU A 153 -7.93 -18.63 8.57
C LEU A 153 -8.69 -17.34 8.29
N ALA A 154 -10.01 -17.41 8.04
CA ALA A 154 -10.85 -16.23 7.82
C ALA A 154 -10.91 -15.33 9.07
N VAL A 155 -11.07 -15.94 10.26
CA VAL A 155 -11.06 -15.20 11.53
C VAL A 155 -9.68 -14.60 11.79
N LEU A 156 -8.60 -15.35 11.56
CA LEU A 156 -7.23 -14.84 11.70
C LEU A 156 -6.97 -13.67 10.76
N PHE A 157 -7.32 -13.80 9.48
CA PHE A 157 -7.23 -12.71 8.50
C PHE A 157 -7.97 -11.48 9.00
N ALA A 158 -9.23 -11.62 9.42
CA ALA A 158 -10.03 -10.49 9.86
C ALA A 158 -9.47 -9.80 11.11
N ILE A 159 -8.93 -10.56 12.08
CA ILE A 159 -8.25 -9.98 13.26
C ILE A 159 -7.04 -9.17 12.81
N PHE A 160 -6.18 -9.73 11.97
CA PHE A 160 -4.98 -9.04 11.51
C PHE A 160 -5.30 -7.85 10.61
N ALA A 161 -6.36 -7.91 9.80
CA ALA A 161 -6.83 -6.79 8.99
C ALA A 161 -7.32 -5.62 9.86
N VAL A 162 -8.07 -5.90 10.93
CA VAL A 162 -8.47 -4.87 11.90
C VAL A 162 -7.24 -4.23 12.55
N LEU A 163 -6.27 -5.03 13.01
CA LEU A 163 -5.06 -4.50 13.63
C LEU A 163 -4.18 -3.72 12.64
N ALA A 164 -4.00 -4.23 11.42
CA ALA A 164 -3.26 -3.58 10.34
C ALA A 164 -3.90 -2.23 9.95
N SER A 165 -5.24 -2.14 10.00
CA SER A 165 -5.95 -0.89 9.71
C SER A 165 -5.57 0.25 10.66
N PHE A 166 -5.28 -0.06 11.94
CA PHE A 166 -4.83 0.93 12.91
C PHE A 166 -3.35 1.30 12.73
N GLY A 167 -2.53 0.36 12.30
CA GLY A 167 -1.12 0.59 12.00
C GLY A 167 -0.93 1.30 10.65
N MET A 168 -0.83 0.51 9.59
CA MET A 168 -0.51 0.93 8.22
C MET A 168 -1.54 1.90 7.67
N GLY A 169 -2.81 1.66 7.96
CA GLY A 169 -3.90 2.46 7.46
C GLY A 169 -4.04 3.81 8.15
N ASN A 170 -3.52 3.97 9.37
CA ASN A 170 -3.92 5.08 10.23
C ASN A 170 -2.75 5.75 10.95
N MET A 171 -2.15 5.09 11.94
CA MET A 171 -1.17 5.73 12.80
C MET A 171 0.11 6.12 12.04
N THR A 172 0.58 5.29 11.09
CA THR A 172 1.75 5.63 10.26
C THR A 172 1.48 6.85 9.39
N GLN A 173 0.27 6.92 8.82
CA GLN A 173 -0.17 8.00 7.96
C GLN A 173 -0.27 9.32 8.74
N GLY A 174 -0.95 9.30 9.89
CA GLY A 174 -1.07 10.48 10.77
C GLY A 174 0.29 10.99 11.23
N ASN A 175 1.24 10.09 11.49
CA ASN A 175 2.59 10.46 11.89
C ASN A 175 3.34 11.23 10.80
N SER A 176 3.32 10.74 9.56
CA SER A 176 4.00 11.42 8.46
C SER A 176 3.39 12.78 8.13
N ILE A 177 2.07 12.95 8.28
CA ILE A 177 1.44 14.28 8.14
C ILE A 177 1.97 15.23 9.23
N ALA A 178 1.97 14.77 10.48
CA ALA A 178 2.44 15.55 11.62
C ALA A 178 3.92 15.94 11.50
N GLU A 179 4.76 15.01 11.03
CA GLU A 179 6.17 15.28 10.76
C GLU A 179 6.34 16.30 9.63
N ALA A 180 5.65 16.13 8.50
CA ALA A 180 5.77 17.04 7.37
C ALA A 180 5.33 18.47 7.73
N LEU A 181 4.20 18.62 8.44
CA LEU A 181 3.72 19.91 8.90
C LEU A 181 4.62 20.54 9.97
N ALA A 182 5.19 19.75 10.88
CA ALA A 182 6.13 20.23 11.88
C ALA A 182 7.43 20.74 11.24
N VAL A 183 8.01 19.98 10.31
CA VAL A 183 9.27 20.34 9.64
C VAL A 183 9.09 21.56 8.74
N THR A 184 8.01 21.61 7.94
CA THR A 184 7.82 22.68 6.93
C THR A 184 7.21 23.96 7.51
N PHE A 185 6.28 23.84 8.45
CA PHE A 185 5.48 24.98 8.94
C PHE A 185 5.63 25.23 10.44
N GLY A 186 6.37 24.39 11.17
CA GLY A 186 6.50 24.51 12.62
C GLY A 186 5.19 24.24 13.38
N VAL A 187 4.24 23.51 12.76
CA VAL A 187 2.95 23.20 13.39
C VAL A 187 3.14 22.11 14.43
N ASP A 188 2.54 22.30 15.61
CA ASP A 188 2.57 21.31 16.68
C ASP A 188 1.87 20.00 16.26
N ARG A 189 2.48 18.87 16.63
CA ARG A 189 1.96 17.53 16.27
C ARG A 189 0.59 17.25 16.88
N THR A 190 0.31 17.78 18.07
CA THR A 190 -1.00 17.63 18.75
C THR A 190 -2.09 18.34 17.98
N VAL A 191 -1.81 19.57 17.51
CA VAL A 191 -2.74 20.34 16.68
C VAL A 191 -3.04 19.61 15.38
N THR A 192 -2.00 19.08 14.73
CA THR A 192 -2.14 18.28 13.51
C THR A 192 -3.01 17.04 13.75
N GLY A 193 -2.72 16.28 14.80
CA GLY A 193 -3.48 15.08 15.15
C GLY A 193 -4.96 15.39 15.41
N LEU A 194 -5.27 16.51 16.06
CA LEU A 194 -6.65 16.91 16.37
C LEU A 194 -7.42 17.22 15.09
N VAL A 195 -6.81 17.97 14.18
CA VAL A 195 -7.40 18.31 12.88
C VAL A 195 -7.62 17.06 12.03
N ILE A 196 -6.63 16.17 11.92
CA ILE A 196 -6.75 14.91 11.18
C ILE A 196 -7.86 14.03 11.77
N GLY A 197 -7.90 13.88 13.09
CA GLY A 197 -8.93 13.08 13.78
C GLY A 197 -10.35 13.58 13.50
N ILE A 198 -10.57 14.90 13.58
CA ILE A 198 -11.87 15.50 13.27
C ILE A 198 -12.26 15.25 11.81
N PHE A 199 -11.39 15.57 10.84
CA PHE A 199 -11.70 15.37 9.43
C PHE A 199 -11.92 13.90 9.08
N THR A 200 -11.13 13.01 9.67
CA THR A 200 -11.30 11.55 9.51
C THR A 200 -12.68 11.12 9.96
N ILE A 201 -13.09 11.48 11.19
CA ILE A 201 -14.41 11.15 11.73
C ILE A 201 -15.53 11.67 10.84
N LEU A 202 -15.43 12.92 10.37
CA LEU A 202 -16.45 13.54 9.52
C LEU A 202 -16.67 12.77 8.20
N VAL A 203 -15.59 12.27 7.59
CA VAL A 203 -15.67 11.51 6.33
C VAL A 203 -16.19 10.09 6.57
N ILE A 204 -15.59 9.34 7.51
CA ILE A 204 -15.88 7.92 7.73
C ILE A 204 -17.28 7.67 8.29
N LEU A 205 -17.88 8.64 9.00
CA LEU A 205 -19.28 8.57 9.43
C LEU A 205 -20.25 8.39 8.26
N GLY A 206 -19.87 8.84 7.06
CA GLY A 206 -20.62 8.62 5.83
C GLY A 206 -20.64 7.19 5.28
N GLY A 207 -19.73 6.33 5.73
CA GLY A 207 -19.51 5.00 5.15
C GLY A 207 -18.98 5.05 3.71
N ILE A 208 -19.00 3.88 3.05
CA ILE A 208 -18.33 3.67 1.76
C ILE A 208 -18.78 4.61 0.65
N ASP A 209 -20.05 5.02 0.59
CA ASP A 209 -20.53 5.89 -0.49
C ASP A 209 -19.88 7.28 -0.44
N LYS A 210 -19.63 7.81 0.77
CA LYS A 210 -18.92 9.08 0.94
C LYS A 210 -17.43 8.92 0.72
N ILE A 211 -16.83 7.84 1.25
CA ILE A 211 -15.40 7.55 1.05
C ILE A 211 -15.11 7.43 -0.45
N ALA A 212 -15.86 6.61 -1.17
CA ALA A 212 -15.70 6.40 -2.61
C ALA A 212 -15.89 7.69 -3.41
N ARG A 213 -16.85 8.55 -3.03
CA ARG A 213 -17.04 9.86 -3.67
C ARG A 213 -15.85 10.79 -3.45
N VAL A 214 -15.29 10.82 -2.24
CA VAL A 214 -14.11 11.64 -1.94
C VAL A 214 -12.90 11.14 -2.70
N THR A 215 -12.64 9.83 -2.66
CA THR A 215 -11.46 9.22 -3.30
C THR A 215 -11.50 9.32 -4.83
N GLU A 216 -12.70 9.30 -5.43
CA GLU A 216 -12.88 9.43 -6.88
C GLU A 216 -12.27 10.72 -7.46
N TYR A 217 -12.29 11.82 -6.69
CA TYR A 217 -11.68 13.09 -7.08
C TYR A 217 -10.30 13.29 -6.44
N LEU A 218 -10.17 12.96 -5.16
CA LEU A 218 -8.93 13.19 -4.41
C LEU A 218 -7.74 12.43 -5.00
N VAL A 219 -7.93 11.15 -5.33
CA VAL A 219 -6.83 10.28 -5.78
C VAL A 219 -6.24 10.71 -7.13
N PRO A 220 -7.03 10.94 -8.19
CA PRO A 220 -6.46 11.43 -9.44
C PRO A 220 -5.76 12.79 -9.28
N CYS A 221 -6.35 13.71 -8.52
CA CYS A 221 -5.76 15.04 -8.31
C CYS A 221 -4.43 14.97 -7.55
N MET A 222 -4.38 14.22 -6.44
CA MET A 222 -3.15 14.09 -5.66
C MET A 222 -2.06 13.36 -6.44
N ALA A 223 -2.41 12.31 -7.19
CA ALA A 223 -1.44 11.58 -8.00
C ALA A 223 -0.83 12.48 -9.08
N VAL A 224 -1.64 13.22 -9.85
CA VAL A 224 -1.12 14.14 -10.87
C VAL A 224 -0.24 15.22 -10.27
N PHE A 225 -0.64 15.81 -9.13
CA PHE A 225 0.12 16.83 -8.43
C PHE A 225 1.51 16.31 -7.99
N TYR A 226 1.55 15.14 -7.35
CA TYR A 226 2.79 14.54 -6.91
C TYR A 226 3.68 14.10 -8.07
N LEU A 227 3.10 13.45 -9.09
CA LEU A 227 3.82 13.03 -10.30
C LEU A 227 4.47 14.21 -11.01
N PHE A 228 3.75 15.33 -11.13
CA PHE A 228 4.31 16.56 -11.67
C PHE A 228 5.51 17.04 -10.84
N GLY A 229 5.36 17.12 -9.52
CA GLY A 229 6.44 17.51 -8.62
C GLY A 229 7.68 16.63 -8.74
N THR A 230 7.53 15.30 -8.65
CA THR A 230 8.65 14.36 -8.80
C THR A 230 9.26 14.38 -10.20
N GLY A 231 8.45 14.56 -11.24
CA GLY A 231 8.92 14.68 -12.62
C GLY A 231 9.80 15.91 -12.81
N MET A 232 9.43 17.04 -12.19
CA MET A 232 10.22 18.26 -12.22
C MET A 232 11.55 18.11 -11.45
N VAL A 233 11.58 17.36 -10.35
CA VAL A 233 12.84 17.02 -9.65
C VAL A 233 13.77 16.25 -10.59
N ILE A 234 13.26 15.18 -11.21
CA ILE A 234 14.06 14.36 -12.15
C ILE A 234 14.52 15.19 -13.35
N PHE A 235 13.66 16.06 -13.89
CA PHE A 235 14.01 16.93 -15.01
C PHE A 235 15.13 17.91 -14.64
N THR A 236 15.08 18.50 -13.45
CA THR A 236 16.10 19.44 -12.98
C THR A 236 17.44 18.74 -12.73
N HIS A 237 17.41 17.50 -12.24
CA HIS A 237 18.60 16.68 -11.97
C HIS A 237 18.85 15.63 -13.06
N PHE A 238 18.40 15.87 -14.29
CA PHE A 238 18.40 14.86 -15.35
C PHE A 238 19.80 14.32 -15.68
N HIS A 239 20.83 15.17 -15.57
CA HIS A 239 22.22 14.77 -15.78
C HIS A 239 22.68 13.66 -14.84
N ASN A 240 22.13 13.59 -13.62
CA ASN A 240 22.48 12.59 -12.62
C ASN A 240 21.68 11.28 -12.77
N LEU A 241 20.64 11.28 -13.61
CA LEU A 241 19.75 10.13 -13.79
C LEU A 241 20.48 8.85 -14.23
N PRO A 242 21.42 8.88 -15.20
CA PRO A 242 22.16 7.67 -15.59
C PRO A 242 22.97 7.08 -14.43
N ALA A 243 23.62 7.94 -13.63
CA ALA A 243 24.37 7.51 -12.45
C ALA A 243 23.45 6.92 -11.38
N GLY A 244 22.29 7.53 -11.13
CA GLY A 244 21.27 7.01 -10.22
C GLY A 244 20.75 5.62 -10.63
N ILE A 245 20.45 5.43 -11.92
CA ILE A 245 20.02 4.12 -12.45
C ILE A 245 21.12 3.07 -12.27
N LEU A 246 22.38 3.43 -12.54
CA LEU A 246 23.50 2.53 -12.33
C LEU A 246 23.63 2.13 -10.85
N GLN A 247 23.49 3.09 -9.93
CA GLN A 247 23.51 2.81 -8.49
C GLN A 247 22.39 1.85 -8.07
N ILE A 248 21.18 2.01 -8.61
CA ILE A 248 20.05 1.11 -8.35
C ILE A 248 20.38 -0.30 -8.85
N LEU A 249 20.84 -0.45 -10.08
CA LEU A 249 21.14 -1.77 -10.66
C LEU A 249 22.33 -2.44 -9.95
N CYS A 250 23.42 -1.70 -9.71
CA CYS A 250 24.58 -2.22 -8.99
C CYS A 250 24.21 -2.61 -7.55
N GLY A 251 23.52 -1.74 -6.82
CA GLY A 251 23.11 -2.00 -5.44
C GLY A 251 22.16 -3.20 -5.30
N ALA A 252 21.36 -3.49 -6.34
CA ALA A 252 20.43 -4.61 -6.32
C ALA A 252 21.12 -5.99 -6.40
N PHE A 253 22.26 -6.07 -7.10
CA PHE A 253 22.99 -7.32 -7.38
C PHE A 253 24.37 -7.40 -6.75
N CYS A 254 24.81 -6.37 -6.01
CA CYS A 254 26.15 -6.35 -5.44
C CYS A 254 26.32 -7.42 -4.34
N PRO A 255 27.38 -8.28 -4.42
CA PRO A 255 27.69 -9.24 -3.37
C PRO A 255 28.06 -8.56 -2.04
N GLU A 256 27.59 -9.11 -0.92
CA GLU A 256 27.87 -8.60 0.43
C GLU A 256 29.38 -8.49 0.75
N ALA A 257 30.23 -9.27 0.09
CA ALA A 257 31.69 -9.17 0.22
C ALA A 257 32.26 -7.81 -0.23
N MET A 258 31.53 -7.06 -1.06
CA MET A 258 31.87 -5.70 -1.48
C MET A 258 31.29 -4.63 -0.55
N ALA A 259 30.56 -5.02 0.50
CA ALA A 259 29.97 -4.12 1.49
C ALA A 259 31.00 -3.57 2.51
N GLY A 260 32.28 -3.93 2.41
CA GLY A 260 33.34 -3.39 3.26
C GLY A 260 33.79 -2.00 2.81
N GLY A 261 33.99 -1.07 3.76
CA GLY A 261 34.51 0.28 3.49
C GLY A 261 33.43 1.37 3.35
N SER A 262 33.81 2.56 2.86
CA SER A 262 32.94 3.73 2.71
C SER A 262 31.78 3.56 1.72
N ILE A 263 31.80 2.49 0.91
CA ILE A 263 30.77 2.14 -0.08
C ILE A 263 29.77 1.11 0.48
N GLY A 264 29.96 0.63 1.72
CA GLY A 264 29.16 -0.46 2.32
C GLY A 264 27.66 -0.21 2.38
N PHE A 265 27.24 1.04 2.53
CA PHE A 265 25.84 1.46 2.51
C PHE A 265 25.14 1.21 1.15
N LEU A 266 25.90 1.18 0.05
CA LEU A 266 25.38 1.02 -1.31
C LEU A 266 25.28 -0.45 -1.75
N CYS A 267 25.87 -1.40 -1.00
CA CYS A 267 26.20 -2.72 -1.51
C CYS A 267 25.75 -3.85 -0.56
N SER A 268 24.44 -4.09 -0.45
CA SER A 268 23.91 -5.33 0.14
C SER A 268 22.68 -5.82 -0.62
N GLY A 269 22.88 -6.68 -1.63
CA GLY A 269 21.78 -7.20 -2.44
C GLY A 269 20.68 -7.91 -1.63
N ARG A 270 21.05 -8.54 -0.50
CA ARG A 270 20.09 -9.20 0.40
C ARG A 270 19.25 -8.20 1.19
N GLN A 271 19.85 -7.14 1.71
CA GLN A 271 19.10 -6.08 2.41
C GLN A 271 18.25 -5.28 1.43
N ALA A 272 18.79 -4.95 0.25
CA ALA A 272 18.05 -4.35 -0.85
C ALA A 272 16.81 -5.17 -1.20
N MET A 273 16.94 -6.49 -1.34
CA MET A 273 15.79 -7.37 -1.59
C MET A 273 14.79 -7.36 -0.43
N ARG A 274 15.26 -7.49 0.81
CA ARG A 274 14.37 -7.53 1.99
C ARG A 274 13.55 -6.23 2.11
N TYR A 275 14.21 -5.08 2.13
CA TYR A 275 13.54 -3.79 2.26
C TYR A 275 12.75 -3.41 1.01
N GLY A 276 13.29 -3.70 -0.18
CA GLY A 276 12.62 -3.44 -1.44
C GLY A 276 11.31 -4.21 -1.59
N VAL A 277 11.32 -5.52 -1.32
CA VAL A 277 10.10 -6.34 -1.39
C VAL A 277 9.13 -5.97 -0.26
N SER A 278 9.62 -5.79 0.97
CA SER A 278 8.76 -5.44 2.11
C SER A 278 8.05 -4.11 1.89
N ARG A 279 8.78 -3.04 1.52
CA ARG A 279 8.17 -1.73 1.25
C ARG A 279 7.40 -1.69 -0.07
N GLY A 280 7.76 -2.52 -1.05
CA GLY A 280 6.97 -2.74 -2.26
C GLY A 280 5.60 -3.33 -1.98
N VAL A 281 5.55 -4.41 -1.20
CA VAL A 281 4.30 -5.04 -0.78
C VAL A 281 3.50 -4.13 0.16
N PHE A 282 4.17 -3.37 1.03
CA PHE A 282 3.52 -2.33 1.84
C PHE A 282 2.83 -1.28 0.96
N SER A 283 3.47 -0.86 -0.14
CA SER A 283 2.95 0.14 -1.07
C SER A 283 1.74 -0.39 -1.86
N ASN A 284 1.89 -1.49 -2.60
CA ASN A 284 0.84 -1.96 -3.50
C ASN A 284 -0.16 -2.95 -2.90
N GLU A 285 0.10 -3.42 -1.68
CA GLU A 285 -0.68 -4.43 -0.96
C GLU A 285 -0.91 -5.75 -1.72
N ALA A 286 -0.09 -6.07 -2.73
CA ALA A 286 -0.24 -7.29 -3.50
C ALA A 286 0.05 -8.51 -2.61
N GLY A 287 -0.95 -9.36 -2.41
CA GLY A 287 -0.85 -10.54 -1.54
C GLY A 287 -1.20 -10.28 -0.08
N LEU A 288 -1.44 -9.02 0.32
CA LEU A 288 -1.95 -8.71 1.65
C LEU A 288 -3.44 -9.03 1.79
N GLY A 289 -4.23 -8.94 0.72
CA GLY A 289 -5.66 -9.27 0.75
C GLY A 289 -6.60 -8.08 0.97
N ALA A 290 -6.08 -6.97 1.50
CA ALA A 290 -6.89 -5.88 2.03
C ALA A 290 -7.60 -5.08 0.91
N ALA A 291 -6.87 -4.71 -0.14
CA ALA A 291 -7.44 -4.17 -1.38
C ALA A 291 -8.57 -5.01 -2.01
N GLY A 292 -8.54 -6.34 -1.87
CA GLY A 292 -9.63 -7.20 -2.33
C GLY A 292 -10.98 -6.91 -1.65
N ILE A 293 -10.95 -6.35 -0.43
CA ILE A 293 -12.14 -5.86 0.30
C ILE A 293 -12.76 -4.68 -0.46
N SER A 294 -11.95 -3.72 -0.89
CA SER A 294 -12.38 -2.56 -1.67
C SER A 294 -12.92 -2.98 -3.04
N ALA A 295 -12.22 -3.88 -3.73
CA ALA A 295 -12.64 -4.41 -5.03
C ALA A 295 -14.01 -5.11 -4.97
N ALA A 296 -14.30 -5.83 -3.88
CA ALA A 296 -15.56 -6.56 -3.71
C ALA A 296 -16.80 -5.64 -3.67
N CYS A 297 -16.61 -4.34 -3.42
CA CYS A 297 -17.69 -3.34 -3.36
C CYS A 297 -18.15 -2.86 -4.73
N ALA A 298 -17.37 -3.17 -5.78
CA ALA A 298 -17.69 -2.79 -7.14
C ALA A 298 -19.00 -3.44 -7.58
N ASP A 299 -19.97 -2.64 -8.00
CA ASP A 299 -21.24 -3.11 -8.51
C ASP A 299 -21.08 -3.62 -9.96
N THR A 300 -20.60 -4.87 -10.05
CA THR A 300 -20.37 -5.60 -11.30
C THR A 300 -20.54 -7.10 -11.09
N PRO A 301 -21.22 -7.83 -11.98
CA PRO A 301 -21.25 -9.29 -11.95
C PRO A 301 -19.97 -9.93 -12.48
N ASP A 302 -19.13 -9.16 -13.20
CA ASP A 302 -17.93 -9.65 -13.84
C ASP A 302 -16.70 -9.52 -12.93
N ALA A 303 -16.39 -10.62 -12.24
CA ALA A 303 -15.27 -10.70 -11.32
C ALA A 303 -13.90 -10.57 -12.02
N VAL A 304 -13.76 -11.13 -13.23
CA VAL A 304 -12.48 -11.10 -13.96
C VAL A 304 -12.21 -9.68 -14.47
N ARG A 305 -13.23 -9.02 -15.02
CA ARG A 305 -13.14 -7.60 -15.41
C ARG A 305 -12.71 -6.72 -14.25
N GLN A 306 -13.33 -6.88 -13.08
CA GLN A 306 -12.96 -6.13 -11.88
C GLN A 306 -11.54 -6.47 -11.42
N GLY A 307 -11.13 -7.73 -11.49
CA GLY A 307 -9.76 -8.15 -11.18
C GLY A 307 -8.72 -7.46 -12.07
N TYR A 308 -8.98 -7.33 -13.38
CA TYR A 308 -8.11 -6.59 -14.29
C TYR A 308 -8.05 -5.10 -13.96
N ILE A 309 -9.17 -4.50 -13.57
CA ILE A 309 -9.22 -3.11 -13.11
C ILE A 309 -8.37 -2.94 -11.84
N SER A 310 -8.56 -3.76 -10.80
CA SER A 310 -7.79 -3.69 -9.55
C SER A 310 -6.30 -3.94 -9.74
N MET A 311 -5.91 -4.83 -10.66
CA MET A 311 -4.49 -5.03 -11.03
C MET A 311 -3.81 -3.72 -11.48
N THR A 312 -4.53 -2.81 -12.15
CA THR A 312 -3.95 -1.52 -12.55
C THR A 312 -3.54 -0.66 -11.36
N GLY A 313 -4.12 -0.90 -10.18
CA GLY A 313 -3.73 -0.24 -8.94
C GLY A 313 -2.25 -0.45 -8.62
N VAL A 314 -1.77 -1.70 -8.70
CA VAL A 314 -0.34 -2.04 -8.47
C VAL A 314 0.58 -1.36 -9.48
N PHE A 315 0.13 -1.24 -10.74
CA PHE A 315 0.90 -0.56 -11.77
C PHE A 315 1.05 0.94 -11.47
N ILE A 316 -0.06 1.63 -11.20
CA ILE A 316 -0.06 3.07 -10.88
C ILE A 316 0.76 3.32 -9.61
N ASP A 317 0.53 2.51 -8.59
CA ASP A 317 1.18 2.63 -7.29
C ASP A 317 2.70 2.43 -7.37
N THR A 318 3.15 1.22 -7.74
CA THR A 318 4.56 0.85 -7.61
C THR A 318 5.35 1.16 -8.87
N ILE A 319 4.79 0.87 -10.06
CA ILE A 319 5.53 1.00 -11.31
C ILE A 319 5.57 2.46 -11.80
N VAL A 320 4.60 3.28 -11.44
CA VAL A 320 4.60 4.70 -11.80
C VAL A 320 5.06 5.56 -10.62
N ILE A 321 4.31 5.61 -9.52
CA ILE A 321 4.57 6.56 -8.43
C ILE A 321 5.87 6.21 -7.70
N CYS A 322 6.04 4.97 -7.22
CA CYS A 322 7.25 4.61 -6.46
C CYS A 322 8.52 4.67 -7.30
N SER A 323 8.44 4.31 -8.59
CA SER A 323 9.55 4.51 -9.54
C SER A 323 9.98 5.96 -9.60
N LEU A 324 9.04 6.90 -9.75
CA LEU A 324 9.36 8.32 -9.86
C LEU A 324 9.88 8.89 -8.53
N THR A 325 9.33 8.46 -7.39
CA THR A 325 9.91 8.77 -6.07
C THR A 325 11.36 8.31 -5.99
N GLY A 326 11.64 7.04 -6.31
CA GLY A 326 12.97 6.47 -6.19
C GLY A 326 13.98 7.09 -7.17
N LEU A 327 13.55 7.40 -8.40
CA LEU A 327 14.38 8.11 -9.38
C LEU A 327 14.63 9.57 -8.98
N ALA A 328 13.65 10.25 -8.38
CA ALA A 328 13.85 11.59 -7.83
C ALA A 328 14.89 11.58 -6.70
N ILE A 329 14.82 10.61 -5.78
CA ILE A 329 15.84 10.41 -4.74
C ILE A 329 17.22 10.16 -5.37
N ALA A 330 17.31 9.20 -6.28
CA ALA A 330 18.59 8.80 -6.90
C ALA A 330 19.23 9.93 -7.74
N SER A 331 18.43 10.75 -8.42
CA SER A 331 18.94 11.86 -9.24
C SER A 331 19.30 13.10 -8.40
N SER A 332 18.61 13.34 -7.29
CA SER A 332 18.82 14.53 -6.43
C SER A 332 20.17 14.59 -5.70
N GLY A 333 20.86 13.45 -5.55
CA GLY A 333 22.07 13.36 -4.73
C GLY A 333 21.84 13.43 -3.21
N MET A 334 20.58 13.39 -2.75
CA MET A 334 20.24 13.45 -1.33
C MET A 334 20.35 12.11 -0.59
N LEU A 335 20.45 11.00 -1.31
CA LEU A 335 20.58 9.68 -0.69
C LEU A 335 21.90 9.57 0.07
N GLY A 336 21.83 9.24 1.36
CA GLY A 336 23.00 9.14 2.24
C GLY A 336 23.45 10.47 2.88
N GLN A 337 22.71 11.56 2.65
CA GLN A 337 22.92 12.82 3.37
C GLN A 337 22.53 12.68 4.85
N ARG A 338 23.13 13.53 5.70
CA ARG A 338 22.91 13.52 7.15
C ARG A 338 22.37 14.85 7.64
N ASP A 339 21.63 14.82 8.74
CA ASP A 339 21.16 16.00 9.44
C ASP A 339 22.27 16.65 10.29
N ALA A 340 21.93 17.72 11.00
CA ALA A 340 22.86 18.46 11.86
C ALA A 340 23.35 17.63 13.07
N GLN A 341 22.65 16.55 13.41
CA GLN A 341 22.97 15.63 14.49
C GLN A 341 23.85 14.46 13.99
N GLY A 342 24.07 14.37 12.68
CA GLY A 342 24.87 13.33 12.05
C GLY A 342 24.10 12.06 11.71
N GLU A 343 22.77 12.04 11.87
CA GLU A 343 21.91 10.92 11.51
C GLU A 343 21.53 10.99 10.03
N PHE A 344 21.34 9.84 9.38
CA PHE A 344 20.95 9.82 7.98
C PHE A 344 19.54 10.39 7.78
N LEU A 345 19.38 11.29 6.81
CA LEU A 345 18.07 11.74 6.39
C LEU A 345 17.26 10.53 5.87
N ASN A 346 16.07 10.35 6.43
CA ASN A 346 15.20 9.21 6.13
C ASN A 346 13.75 9.67 5.99
N GLY A 347 12.95 8.88 5.28
CA GLY A 347 11.50 9.02 5.22
C GLY A 347 11.05 10.40 4.75
N THR A 348 10.20 11.04 5.55
CA THR A 348 9.65 12.37 5.30
C THR A 348 10.75 13.41 5.14
N ALA A 349 11.73 13.43 6.06
CA ALA A 349 12.80 14.42 6.06
C ALA A 349 13.68 14.33 4.80
N LEU A 350 14.02 13.11 4.35
CA LEU A 350 14.76 12.92 3.10
C LEU A 350 13.99 13.47 1.91
N MET A 351 12.70 13.16 1.81
CA MET A 351 11.90 13.65 0.70
C MET A 351 11.75 15.17 0.73
N ILE A 352 11.57 15.79 1.91
CA ILE A 352 11.53 17.26 2.03
C ILE A 352 12.85 17.85 1.51
N ALA A 353 13.98 17.25 1.85
CA ALA A 353 15.29 17.63 1.33
C ALA A 353 15.36 17.53 -0.21
N VAL A 354 14.92 16.41 -0.80
CA VAL A 354 14.91 16.19 -2.28
C VAL A 354 14.15 17.31 -3.01
N PHE A 355 12.99 17.70 -2.48
CA PHE A 355 12.19 18.76 -3.08
C PHE A 355 12.73 20.16 -2.77
N SER A 356 13.23 20.39 -1.56
CA SER A 356 13.80 21.67 -1.13
C SER A 356 15.08 22.01 -1.90
N THR A 357 15.95 21.03 -2.17
CA THR A 357 17.17 21.26 -2.96
C THR A 357 16.87 21.65 -4.41
N THR A 358 15.69 21.30 -4.92
CA THR A 358 15.27 21.58 -6.29
C THR A 358 14.50 22.89 -6.41
N PHE A 359 13.56 23.15 -5.50
CA PHE A 359 12.62 24.30 -5.59
C PHE A 359 12.66 25.23 -4.38
N GLY A 360 13.61 25.05 -3.46
CA GLY A 360 13.65 25.73 -2.18
C GLY A 360 12.36 25.50 -1.39
N ARG A 361 11.90 26.55 -0.72
CA ARG A 361 10.71 26.52 0.14
C ARG A 361 9.42 26.12 -0.57
N ALA A 362 9.29 26.40 -1.87
CA ALA A 362 8.14 25.94 -2.66
C ALA A 362 8.11 24.41 -2.79
N GLY A 363 9.27 23.76 -2.84
CA GLY A 363 9.40 22.30 -2.88
C GLY A 363 8.94 21.65 -1.57
N GLU A 364 9.32 22.23 -0.44
CA GLU A 364 8.88 21.79 0.89
C GLU A 364 7.35 21.85 0.99
N TRP A 365 6.74 22.95 0.55
CA TRP A 365 5.28 23.10 0.56
C TRP A 365 4.61 22.07 -0.34
N MET A 366 5.11 21.88 -1.56
CA MET A 366 4.55 20.93 -2.52
C MET A 366 4.58 19.50 -1.98
N LEU A 367 5.70 19.08 -1.39
CA LEU A 367 5.79 17.75 -0.80
C LEU A 367 4.90 17.59 0.43
N THR A 368 4.91 18.56 1.35
CA THR A 368 4.09 18.48 2.57
C THR A 368 2.61 18.42 2.25
N ILE A 369 2.14 19.17 1.24
CA ILE A 369 0.77 19.04 0.71
C ILE A 369 0.55 17.64 0.13
N SER A 370 1.51 17.11 -0.64
CA SER A 370 1.39 15.76 -1.23
C SER A 370 1.27 14.68 -0.16
N ILE A 371 2.11 14.73 0.88
CA ILE A 371 2.06 13.79 2.01
C ILE A 371 0.73 13.92 2.75
N ALA A 372 0.25 15.14 3.01
CA ALA A 372 -1.04 15.37 3.67
C ALA A 372 -2.21 14.74 2.88
N LEU A 373 -2.24 14.92 1.56
CA LEU A 373 -3.30 14.37 0.69
C LEU A 373 -3.21 12.84 0.60
N PHE A 374 -2.02 12.29 0.38
CA PHE A 374 -1.79 10.85 0.23
C PHE A 374 -2.15 10.13 1.53
N ALA A 375 -1.56 10.56 2.65
CA ALA A 375 -1.79 9.97 3.95
C ALA A 375 -3.26 10.07 4.38
N PHE A 376 -3.92 11.21 4.15
CA PHE A 376 -5.34 11.35 4.47
C PHE A 376 -6.23 10.45 3.62
N ALA A 377 -5.94 10.31 2.32
CA ALA A 377 -6.65 9.38 1.44
C ALA A 377 -6.52 7.92 1.94
N THR A 378 -5.34 7.54 2.41
CA THR A 378 -5.09 6.22 3.01
C THR A 378 -5.88 6.02 4.29
N ILE A 379 -5.90 6.99 5.20
CA ILE A 379 -6.67 6.94 6.46
C ILE A 379 -8.16 6.65 6.18
N ILE A 380 -8.78 7.40 5.29
CA ILE A 380 -10.22 7.22 5.03
C ILE A 380 -10.53 5.91 4.29
N ALA A 381 -9.61 5.41 3.46
CA ALA A 381 -9.82 4.19 2.68
C ALA A 381 -9.57 2.91 3.50
N TRP A 382 -8.56 2.91 4.36
CA TRP A 382 -8.26 1.78 5.24
C TRP A 382 -9.28 1.61 6.37
N GLU A 383 -9.94 2.70 6.80
CA GLU A 383 -11.07 2.61 7.70
C GLU A 383 -12.12 1.64 7.14
N TYR A 384 -12.48 1.76 5.87
CA TYR A 384 -13.45 0.88 5.25
C TYR A 384 -13.02 -0.59 5.26
N GLN A 385 -11.75 -0.85 4.91
CA GLN A 385 -11.21 -2.21 4.86
C GLN A 385 -11.22 -2.87 6.23
N GLY A 386 -10.79 -2.14 7.26
CA GLY A 386 -10.82 -2.60 8.64
C GLY A 386 -12.24 -2.70 9.20
N GLU A 387 -13.17 -1.81 8.82
CA GLU A 387 -14.57 -1.89 9.20
C GLU A 387 -15.19 -3.19 8.70
N LYS A 388 -14.96 -3.58 7.43
CA LYS A 388 -15.52 -4.82 6.87
C LYS A 388 -14.92 -6.06 7.54
N ALA A 389 -13.63 -6.03 7.86
CA ALA A 389 -13.01 -7.10 8.65
C ALA A 389 -13.59 -7.18 10.07
N PHE A 390 -13.84 -6.03 10.71
CA PHE A 390 -14.47 -5.96 12.02
C PHE A 390 -15.92 -6.44 11.99
N GLU A 391 -16.69 -6.05 10.96
CA GLU A 391 -18.07 -6.49 10.77
C GLU A 391 -18.16 -8.01 10.62
N TYR A 392 -17.22 -8.63 9.89
CA TYR A 392 -17.10 -10.08 9.79
C TYR A 392 -16.92 -10.75 11.16
N LEU A 393 -16.07 -10.19 12.03
CA LEU A 393 -15.83 -10.72 13.38
C LEU A 393 -17.00 -10.49 14.33
N ALA A 394 -17.61 -9.31 14.26
CA ALA A 394 -18.69 -8.90 15.15
C ALA A 394 -20.03 -9.57 14.79
N GLY A 395 -20.18 -10.07 13.55
CA GLY A 395 -21.41 -10.68 13.03
C GLY A 395 -22.61 -9.73 12.97
N ASN A 396 -22.40 -8.43 13.21
CA ASN A 396 -23.46 -7.42 13.22
C ASN A 396 -22.88 -6.02 12.96
N SER A 397 -23.51 -5.30 12.03
CA SER A 397 -23.12 -3.95 11.60
C SER A 397 -23.40 -2.85 12.63
N ARG A 398 -24.25 -3.07 13.64
CA ARG A 398 -24.55 -2.04 14.64
C ARG A 398 -23.33 -1.60 15.46
N ARG A 399 -22.27 -2.43 15.50
CA ARG A 399 -21.04 -2.12 16.23
C ARG A 399 -19.99 -1.39 15.38
N THR A 400 -20.21 -1.19 14.08
CA THR A 400 -19.22 -0.53 13.21
C THR A 400 -19.03 0.95 13.55
N GLY A 401 -20.05 1.61 14.12
CA GLY A 401 -19.93 2.97 14.65
C GLY A 401 -18.85 3.10 15.74
N TRP A 402 -18.71 2.09 16.62
CA TRP A 402 -17.63 2.07 17.62
C TRP A 402 -16.27 1.93 16.98
N TYR A 403 -16.15 1.06 15.98
CA TYR A 403 -14.91 0.91 15.21
C TYR A 403 -14.49 2.24 14.58
N ARG A 404 -15.41 2.95 13.90
CA ARG A 404 -15.17 4.28 13.32
C ARG A 404 -14.66 5.30 14.33
N MET A 405 -15.30 5.38 15.50
CA MET A 405 -14.87 6.31 16.56
C MET A 405 -13.47 5.98 17.07
N CYS A 406 -13.20 4.69 17.36
CA CYS A 406 -11.87 4.24 17.79
C CYS A 406 -10.81 4.52 16.71
N TYR A 407 -11.13 4.26 15.44
CA TYR A 407 -10.26 4.53 14.30
C TYR A 407 -9.92 6.02 14.21
N GLY A 408 -10.92 6.90 14.28
CA GLY A 408 -10.70 8.35 14.29
C GLY A 408 -9.83 8.84 15.45
N MET A 409 -10.00 8.27 16.65
CA MET A 409 -9.16 8.60 17.81
C MET A 409 -7.72 8.13 17.64
N LEU A 410 -7.49 6.96 17.04
CA LEU A 410 -6.14 6.46 16.78
C LEU A 410 -5.38 7.30 15.73
N ALA A 411 -6.08 8.03 14.86
CA ALA A 411 -5.44 9.00 13.97
C ALA A 411 -4.79 10.15 14.74
N PHE A 412 -5.44 10.62 15.81
CA PHE A 412 -4.86 11.60 16.73
C PHE A 412 -3.62 11.02 17.43
N PHE A 413 -3.72 9.82 17.99
CA PHE A 413 -2.59 9.20 18.69
C PHE A 413 -1.41 8.92 17.75
N GLY A 414 -1.67 8.48 16.51
CA GLY A 414 -0.63 8.27 15.50
C GLY A 414 0.21 9.51 15.19
N ALA A 415 -0.41 10.69 15.17
CA ALA A 415 0.30 11.95 14.99
C ALA A 415 1.26 12.30 16.16
N VAL A 416 0.98 11.79 17.36
CA VAL A 416 1.70 12.13 18.59
C VAL A 416 2.72 11.04 19.00
N CYS A 417 2.47 9.77 18.66
CA CYS A 417 3.35 8.64 18.98
C CYS A 417 4.67 8.65 18.18
N SER A 418 5.66 7.88 18.63
CA SER A 418 6.93 7.70 17.93
C SER A 418 6.77 6.86 16.65
N LEU A 419 7.49 7.24 15.59
CA LEU A 419 7.42 6.64 14.25
C LEU A 419 7.74 5.13 14.28
N GLU A 420 8.85 4.73 14.89
CA GLU A 420 9.37 3.35 14.80
C GLU A 420 8.39 2.28 15.32
N ALA A 421 7.84 2.48 16.53
CA ALA A 421 6.93 1.50 17.13
C ALA A 421 5.67 1.28 16.28
N VAL A 422 5.20 2.32 15.59
CA VAL A 422 4.00 2.26 14.75
C VAL A 422 4.27 1.51 13.46
N TRP A 423 5.42 1.76 12.81
CA TRP A 423 5.80 1.04 11.59
C TRP A 423 6.05 -0.44 11.86
N ASP A 424 6.78 -0.80 12.92
CA ASP A 424 7.06 -2.20 13.26
C ASP A 424 5.76 -2.97 13.58
N PHE A 425 4.85 -2.37 14.37
CA PHE A 425 3.55 -2.96 14.65
C PHE A 425 2.72 -3.18 13.38
N SER A 426 2.75 -2.20 12.47
CA SER A 426 2.05 -2.27 11.18
C SER A 426 2.60 -3.39 10.31
N ASP A 427 3.91 -3.49 10.20
CA ASP A 427 4.60 -4.47 9.38
C ASP A 427 4.31 -5.89 9.88
N ILE A 428 4.31 -6.11 11.20
CA ILE A 428 3.92 -7.39 11.82
C ILE A 428 2.49 -7.78 11.43
N CYS A 429 1.53 -6.87 11.59
CA CYS A 429 0.12 -7.17 11.31
C CYS A 429 -0.10 -7.48 9.82
N ASN A 430 0.56 -6.75 8.92
CA ASN A 430 0.51 -7.00 7.49
C ASN A 430 1.09 -8.36 7.11
N GLY A 431 2.26 -8.71 7.65
CA GLY A 431 2.87 -10.00 7.39
C GLY A 431 2.01 -11.17 7.86
N LEU A 432 1.35 -11.04 9.01
CA LEU A 432 0.43 -12.05 9.54
C LEU A 432 -0.87 -12.15 8.75
N MET A 433 -1.38 -11.04 8.21
CA MET A 433 -2.56 -11.00 7.34
C MET A 433 -2.29 -11.61 5.95
N ALA A 434 -1.08 -11.45 5.41
CA ALA A 434 -0.71 -11.98 4.10
C ALA A 434 -0.80 -13.51 4.02
N VAL A 435 -0.41 -14.21 5.09
CA VAL A 435 -0.36 -15.69 5.12
C VAL A 435 -1.73 -16.34 4.79
N PRO A 436 -2.82 -16.07 5.54
CA PRO A 436 -4.12 -16.67 5.25
C PRO A 436 -4.63 -16.28 3.85
N ASN A 437 -4.39 -15.06 3.39
CA ASN A 437 -4.79 -14.62 2.05
C ASN A 437 -4.05 -15.38 0.94
N LEU A 438 -2.72 -15.46 1.00
CA LEU A 438 -1.91 -16.16 0.00
C LEU A 438 -2.25 -17.66 -0.06
N LEU A 439 -2.56 -18.29 1.08
CA LEU A 439 -3.06 -19.66 1.11
C LEU A 439 -4.37 -19.82 0.33
N ALA A 440 -5.31 -18.89 0.50
CA ALA A 440 -6.57 -18.88 -0.26
C ALA A 440 -6.30 -18.74 -1.76
N VAL A 441 -5.48 -17.76 -2.13
CA VAL A 441 -5.14 -17.45 -3.52
C VAL A 441 -4.50 -18.65 -4.20
N VAL A 442 -3.48 -19.28 -3.60
CA VAL A 442 -2.79 -20.45 -4.18
C VAL A 442 -3.75 -21.64 -4.31
N MET A 443 -4.51 -21.96 -3.26
CA MET A 443 -5.42 -23.12 -3.26
C MET A 443 -6.56 -22.98 -4.28
N LEU A 444 -7.02 -21.76 -4.53
CA LEU A 444 -8.15 -21.48 -5.44
C LEU A 444 -7.69 -21.03 -6.84
N SER A 445 -6.39 -20.87 -7.05
CA SER A 445 -5.80 -20.33 -8.28
C SER A 445 -6.16 -21.11 -9.55
N LYS A 446 -6.19 -22.46 -9.51
CA LYS A 446 -6.32 -23.29 -10.72
C LYS A 446 -7.57 -22.95 -11.55
N GLY A 447 -8.72 -22.79 -10.88
CA GLY A 447 -10.00 -22.46 -11.53
C GLY A 447 -10.00 -21.03 -12.08
N ILE A 448 -9.62 -20.07 -11.24
CA ILE A 448 -9.59 -18.65 -11.61
C ILE A 448 -8.59 -18.35 -12.72
N CYS A 449 -7.38 -18.94 -12.66
CA CYS A 449 -6.38 -18.80 -13.72
C CYS A 449 -6.84 -19.42 -15.04
N ARG A 450 -7.72 -20.44 -15.02
CA ARG A 450 -8.33 -20.95 -16.25
C ARG A 450 -9.35 -19.95 -16.82
N GLU A 451 -10.22 -19.42 -15.97
CA GLU A 451 -11.25 -18.44 -16.34
C GLU A 451 -10.61 -17.18 -16.96
N ILE A 452 -9.60 -16.61 -16.29
CA ILE A 452 -8.86 -15.43 -16.77
C ILE A 452 -8.20 -15.71 -18.14
N ARG A 453 -7.58 -16.88 -18.34
CA ARG A 453 -6.91 -17.20 -19.62
C ARG A 453 -7.87 -17.31 -20.79
N THR A 454 -9.14 -17.65 -20.53
CA THR A 454 -10.19 -17.74 -21.56
C THR A 454 -11.00 -16.47 -21.71
N TYR A 455 -10.81 -15.51 -20.81
CA TYR A 455 -11.55 -14.26 -20.77
C TYR A 455 -11.10 -13.34 -21.91
N LYS A 456 -12.06 -12.73 -22.59
CA LYS A 456 -11.81 -11.75 -23.66
C LYS A 456 -12.04 -10.35 -23.08
N LEU A 457 -10.96 -9.58 -22.99
CA LEU A 457 -10.95 -8.23 -22.41
C LEU A 457 -11.70 -7.21 -23.27
#